data_AF-A0A3N5V7Q0-F1
#
_entry.id   AF-A0A3N5V7Q0-F1
#
_cell.length_a   1.000
_cell.length_b   1.000
_cell.length_c   1.000
_cell.angle_alpha   90.00
_cell.angle_beta   90.00
_cell.angle_gamma   90.00
#
_symmetry.space_group_name_H-M   'P 1'
#
loop_
_entity.id
_entity.type
_entity.pdbx_description
1 polymer ?
#
loop_
_entity_poly.entity_id
_entity_poly.type
_entity_poly.pdbx_seq_one_letter_code
_entity_poly.pdbx_strand_id
1 'polypeptide(L)'
;CTVNLPVRKDMVVQQEAVESGGEPLISNQAGKPNTPSDQPLDRGLVLLAEDNMANIITIGDYLQSNGYQIVVAHDGSEAITKAEEISPNIILMDIQMPIVNGLEAIDRLRADPRFGSTPIIALTALAMPGDRERCLEAGANEYMSKPISLKMLRQKIEGFLET
;
A
#
# COMPACT_ATOMS: atom_id res chain seq x y z
N CYS A 1 1.13 -0.16 -18.47
CA CYS A 1 2.31 0.63 -18.90
C CYS A 1 3.11 1.08 -17.69
N THR A 2 4.34 0.59 -17.51
CA THR A 2 5.18 0.95 -16.36
C THR A 2 6.11 2.10 -16.72
N VAL A 3 6.00 3.23 -16.02
CA VAL A 3 6.91 4.37 -16.20
C VAL A 3 8.07 4.29 -15.20
N ASN A 4 9.25 3.93 -15.70
CA ASN A 4 10.49 4.04 -14.92
C ASN A 4 10.94 5.50 -14.86
N LEU A 5 11.10 6.04 -13.65
CA LEU A 5 11.74 7.34 -13.43
C LEU A 5 13.27 7.15 -13.31
N PRO A 6 14.10 7.95 -14.01
CA PRO A 6 15.54 7.77 -14.00
C PRO A 6 16.18 8.36 -12.73
N VAL A 7 16.88 7.52 -11.97
CA VAL A 7 17.79 7.95 -10.91
C VAL A 7 18.97 8.69 -11.55
N ARG A 8 19.12 9.99 -11.26
CA ARG A 8 20.29 10.76 -11.69
C ARG A 8 21.53 10.30 -10.91
N LYS A 9 22.50 9.74 -11.61
CA LYS A 9 23.87 9.58 -11.12
C LYS A 9 24.74 10.77 -11.52
N ASP A 10 25.89 10.82 -10.86
CA ASP A 10 27.10 11.58 -11.21
C ASP A 10 27.12 13.08 -10.90
N MET A 11 27.91 13.45 -9.88
CA MET A 11 28.92 14.48 -10.06
C MET A 11 30.20 14.10 -9.30
N VAL A 12 31.29 13.97 -10.06
CA VAL A 12 32.65 13.64 -9.58
C VAL A 12 33.38 14.91 -9.15
N VAL A 13 34.17 14.84 -8.07
CA VAL A 13 35.24 15.80 -7.76
C VAL A 13 36.52 15.01 -7.39
N GLN A 14 37.70 15.59 -7.64
CA GLN A 14 38.96 14.90 -7.96
C GLN A 14 39.94 14.71 -6.77
N GLN A 15 41.05 13.98 -7.03
CA GLN A 15 42.22 13.69 -6.15
C GLN A 15 42.97 14.96 -5.69
N GLU A 16 43.79 14.99 -4.62
CA GLU A 16 45.11 14.33 -4.38
C GLU A 16 45.51 14.41 -2.86
N ALA A 17 46.54 13.72 -2.28
CA ALA A 17 47.43 12.60 -2.68
C ALA A 17 48.21 11.99 -1.47
N VAL A 18 48.90 10.86 -1.74
CA VAL A 18 50.07 10.16 -1.12
C VAL A 18 50.67 10.62 0.23
N GLU A 19 50.86 9.66 1.18
CA GLU A 19 52.17 9.39 1.84
C GLU A 19 52.25 7.97 2.45
N SER A 20 53.45 7.53 2.87
CA SER A 20 53.87 6.11 2.88
C SER A 20 54.28 5.50 4.23
N GLY A 21 54.04 4.18 4.40
CA GLY A 21 54.97 3.27 5.09
C GLY A 21 54.48 2.51 6.33
N GLY A 22 54.83 1.21 6.43
CA GLY A 22 54.85 0.44 7.69
C GLY A 22 53.92 -0.78 7.77
N GLU A 23 54.50 -1.93 8.11
CA GLU A 23 53.88 -3.22 8.52
C GLU A 23 54.58 -3.68 9.82
N PRO A 24 54.05 -4.62 10.66
CA PRO A 24 52.72 -5.25 10.69
C PRO A 24 52.12 -5.44 12.14
N LEU A 25 51.03 -6.23 12.24
CA LEU A 25 50.50 -7.00 13.41
C LEU A 25 49.89 -6.28 14.64
N ILE A 26 48.55 -6.31 14.78
CA ILE A 26 47.84 -6.65 16.05
C ILE A 26 46.58 -7.48 15.73
N SER A 27 46.36 -8.57 16.48
CA SER A 27 45.12 -9.37 16.50
C SER A 27 44.01 -8.69 17.31
N ASN A 28 42.75 -8.77 16.86
CA ASN A 28 41.66 -9.34 17.68
C ASN A 28 40.31 -9.46 16.94
N GLN A 29 39.57 -10.52 17.27
CA GLN A 29 38.18 -10.71 16.87
C GLN A 29 37.26 -9.89 17.78
N ALA A 30 36.35 -9.09 17.23
CA ALA A 30 35.17 -8.61 17.93
C ALA A 30 34.07 -8.19 16.94
N GLY A 31 32.88 -8.80 17.06
CA GLY A 31 31.60 -8.29 16.54
C GLY A 31 31.53 -7.91 15.06
N LYS A 32 30.96 -8.80 14.22
CA LYS A 32 30.22 -8.31 13.04
C LYS A 32 29.10 -7.38 13.57
N PRO A 33 28.90 -6.18 13.00
CA PRO A 33 27.72 -5.39 13.35
C PRO A 33 26.48 -6.17 12.92
N ASN A 34 25.57 -6.41 13.86
CA ASN A 34 24.22 -6.89 13.55
C ASN A 34 23.43 -5.73 12.94
N THR A 35 23.64 -5.46 11.65
CA THR A 35 22.76 -4.59 10.88
C THR A 35 21.35 -5.22 10.92
N PRO A 36 20.28 -4.47 11.25
CA PRO A 36 18.93 -4.92 10.98
C PRO A 36 18.84 -5.30 9.51
N SER A 37 18.21 -6.44 9.21
CA SER A 37 18.12 -6.93 7.83
C SER A 37 17.29 -5.95 6.99
N ASP A 38 17.96 -5.20 6.13
CA ASP A 38 17.42 -4.19 5.20
C ASP A 38 16.65 -4.85 4.02
N GLN A 39 15.97 -5.96 4.31
CA GLN A 39 15.01 -6.61 3.42
C GLN A 39 13.74 -5.74 3.43
N PRO A 40 13.21 -5.33 2.26
CA PRO A 40 11.88 -4.76 2.20
C PRO A 40 10.90 -5.72 2.86
N LEU A 41 10.15 -5.25 3.87
CA LEU A 41 9.03 -6.00 4.40
C LEU A 41 8.01 -6.11 3.27
N ASP A 42 7.87 -7.27 2.64
CA ASP A 42 6.83 -7.51 1.64
C ASP A 42 5.55 -7.93 2.35
N ARG A 43 4.72 -6.95 2.73
CA ARG A 43 3.45 -7.18 3.43
C ARG A 43 2.27 -7.41 2.49
N GLY A 44 2.53 -7.62 1.21
CA GLY A 44 1.51 -7.86 0.20
C GLY A 44 1.02 -6.61 -0.53
N LEU A 45 0.18 -6.87 -1.52
CA LEU A 45 -0.32 -5.92 -2.51
C LEU A 45 -1.71 -5.39 -2.14
N VAL A 46 -1.79 -4.08 -1.97
CA VAL A 46 -3.01 -3.33 -1.71
C VAL A 46 -3.46 -2.62 -2.99
N LEU A 47 -4.73 -2.79 -3.35
CA LEU A 47 -5.40 -1.91 -4.31
C LEU A 47 -6.08 -0.77 -3.54
N LEU A 48 -5.66 0.47 -3.76
CA LEU A 48 -6.28 1.67 -3.19
C LEU A 48 -7.13 2.37 -4.25
N ALA A 49 -8.45 2.24 -4.16
CA ALA A 49 -9.40 2.95 -4.99
C ALA A 49 -9.89 4.22 -4.28
N GLU A 50 -9.46 5.39 -4.75
CA GLU A 50 -9.73 6.71 -4.18
C GLU A 50 -9.50 7.77 -5.28
N ASP A 51 -10.45 8.69 -5.45
CA ASP A 51 -10.34 9.75 -6.48
C ASP A 51 -9.57 10.99 -5.97
N ASN A 52 -9.58 11.22 -4.65
CA ASN A 52 -8.93 12.38 -4.05
C ASN A 52 -7.41 12.19 -3.91
N MET A 53 -6.65 12.88 -4.76
CA MET A 53 -5.18 12.86 -4.78
C MET A 53 -4.50 13.08 -3.41
N ALA A 54 -5.08 13.90 -2.52
CA ALA A 54 -4.48 14.12 -1.20
C ALA A 54 -4.63 12.90 -0.28
N ASN A 55 -5.77 12.19 -0.37
CA ASN A 55 -5.98 10.93 0.34
C ASN A 55 -5.09 9.81 -0.25
N ILE A 56 -4.97 9.74 -1.58
CA ILE A 56 -4.10 8.78 -2.28
C ILE A 56 -2.66 8.90 -1.78
N ILE A 57 -2.09 10.11 -1.79
CA ILE A 57 -0.72 10.36 -1.31
C ILE A 57 -0.61 10.02 0.19
N THR A 58 -1.53 10.53 1.02
CA THR A 58 -1.48 10.35 2.48
C THR A 58 -1.59 8.88 2.91
N ILE A 59 -2.47 8.11 2.29
CA ILE A 59 -2.66 6.68 2.59
C ILE A 59 -1.55 5.85 1.93
N GLY A 60 -1.22 6.15 0.67
CA GLY A 60 -0.18 5.48 -0.11
C GLY A 60 1.19 5.56 0.56
N ASP A 61 1.70 6.75 0.83
CA ASP A 61 3.01 6.97 1.46
C ASP A 61 3.10 6.27 2.84
N TYR A 62 2.01 6.32 3.62
CA TYR A 62 1.95 5.68 4.93
C TYR A 62 1.99 4.15 4.83
N LEU A 63 1.23 3.54 3.91
CA LEU A 63 1.25 2.09 3.75
C LEU A 63 2.54 1.60 3.08
N GLN A 64 3.08 2.32 2.10
CA GLN A 64 4.39 2.01 1.48
C GLN A 64 5.53 2.05 2.51
N SER A 65 5.57 3.09 3.35
CA SER A 65 6.56 3.17 4.46
C SER A 65 6.39 2.10 5.54
N ASN A 66 5.27 1.37 5.54
CA ASN A 66 5.02 0.21 6.40
C ASN A 66 5.26 -1.15 5.69
N GLY A 67 5.67 -1.17 4.43
CA GLY A 67 6.00 -2.39 3.66
C GLY A 67 4.88 -2.92 2.75
N TYR A 68 3.84 -2.14 2.47
CA TYR A 68 2.81 -2.56 1.51
C TYR A 68 3.16 -2.12 0.09
N GLN A 69 2.95 -3.00 -0.89
CA GLN A 69 2.95 -2.62 -2.29
C GLN A 69 1.59 -1.98 -2.60
N ILE A 70 1.56 -0.80 -3.22
CA ILE A 70 0.31 -0.08 -3.50
C ILE A 70 0.12 0.09 -5.00
N VAL A 71 -1.04 -0.33 -5.51
CA VAL A 71 -1.57 0.08 -6.81
C VAL A 71 -2.79 0.96 -6.57
N VAL A 72 -2.86 2.09 -7.26
CA VAL A 72 -3.96 3.07 -7.12
C VAL A 72 -4.97 2.89 -8.25
N ALA A 73 -6.25 3.09 -7.95
CA ALA A 73 -7.33 3.33 -8.91
C ALA A 73 -8.07 4.63 -8.53
N HIS A 74 -8.55 5.37 -9.52
CA HIS A 74 -9.18 6.69 -9.36
C HIS A 74 -10.71 6.66 -9.46
N ASP A 75 -11.29 5.54 -9.87
CA ASP A 75 -12.73 5.29 -9.84
C ASP A 75 -13.03 3.78 -9.69
N GLY A 76 -14.31 3.42 -9.49
CA GLY A 76 -14.73 2.03 -9.30
C GLY A 76 -14.55 1.12 -10.52
N SER A 77 -14.55 1.66 -11.74
CA SER A 77 -14.32 0.89 -12.98
C SER A 77 -12.84 0.54 -13.14
N GLU A 78 -11.97 1.51 -12.84
CA GLU A 78 -10.53 1.30 -12.80
C GLU A 78 -10.16 0.33 -11.66
N ALA A 79 -10.84 0.40 -10.52
CA ALA A 79 -10.64 -0.52 -9.40
C ALA A 79 -10.97 -1.97 -9.78
N ILE A 80 -12.10 -2.22 -10.45
CA ILE A 80 -12.45 -3.56 -10.96
C ILE A 80 -11.37 -4.04 -11.94
N THR A 81 -11.05 -3.24 -12.96
CA THR A 81 -10.07 -3.60 -13.99
C THR A 81 -8.71 -3.95 -13.37
N LYS A 82 -8.22 -3.13 -12.44
CA LYS A 82 -6.93 -3.36 -11.78
C LYS A 82 -6.96 -4.57 -10.84
N ALA A 83 -8.09 -4.84 -10.16
CA ALA A 83 -8.23 -6.05 -9.36
C ALA A 83 -8.07 -7.32 -10.23
N GLU A 84 -8.64 -7.32 -11.44
CA GLU A 84 -8.49 -8.42 -12.42
C GLU A 84 -7.06 -8.58 -12.93
N GLU A 85 -6.35 -7.48 -13.18
CA GLU A 85 -4.97 -7.49 -13.66
C GLU A 85 -3.96 -7.95 -12.59
N ILE A 86 -4.14 -7.56 -11.33
CA ILE A 86 -3.10 -7.70 -10.29
C ILE A 86 -3.43 -8.71 -9.19
N SER A 87 -4.70 -9.12 -9.04
CA SER A 87 -5.17 -10.02 -7.96
C SER A 87 -4.68 -9.60 -6.56
N PRO A 88 -5.09 -8.42 -6.06
CA PRO A 88 -4.53 -7.83 -4.84
C PRO A 88 -4.87 -8.67 -3.60
N ASN A 89 -3.99 -8.61 -2.59
CA ASN A 89 -4.22 -9.27 -1.31
C ASN A 89 -5.33 -8.58 -0.49
N ILE A 90 -5.55 -7.28 -0.69
CA ILE A 90 -6.62 -6.51 -0.04
C ILE A 90 -6.99 -5.29 -0.90
N ILE A 91 -8.25 -4.88 -0.85
CA ILE A 91 -8.77 -3.70 -1.53
C ILE A 91 -9.25 -2.67 -0.50
N LEU A 92 -8.80 -1.43 -0.64
CA LEU A 92 -9.31 -0.27 0.06
C LEU A 92 -10.17 0.50 -0.93
N MET A 93 -11.48 0.59 -0.68
CA MET A 93 -12.44 1.11 -1.65
C MET A 93 -13.14 2.35 -1.11
N ASP A 94 -12.89 3.53 -1.68
CA ASP A 94 -13.71 4.70 -1.38
C ASP A 94 -15.12 4.55 -1.95
N ILE A 95 -16.13 4.85 -1.13
CA ILE A 95 -17.52 4.75 -1.52
C ILE A 95 -17.93 5.89 -2.47
N GLN A 96 -17.34 7.09 -2.32
CA GLN A 96 -17.81 8.31 -2.98
C GLN A 96 -16.98 8.72 -4.21
N MET A 97 -16.71 7.78 -5.11
CA MET A 97 -15.99 8.01 -6.37
C MET A 97 -16.92 8.40 -7.54
N PRO A 98 -16.41 9.11 -8.56
CA PRO A 98 -17.15 9.41 -9.80
C PRO A 98 -17.29 8.17 -10.70
N ILE A 99 -18.12 8.28 -11.76
CA ILE A 99 -18.36 7.24 -12.79
C ILE A 99 -19.03 5.97 -12.24
N VAL A 100 -18.28 5.15 -11.50
CA VAL A 100 -18.78 3.99 -10.74
C VAL A 100 -18.38 4.19 -9.29
N ASN A 101 -19.39 4.24 -8.41
CA ASN A 101 -19.21 4.43 -6.98
C ASN A 101 -18.67 3.14 -6.32
N GLY A 102 -18.12 3.27 -5.10
CA GLY A 102 -17.51 2.13 -4.42
C GLY A 102 -18.48 1.00 -4.07
N LEU A 103 -19.74 1.28 -3.71
CA LEU A 103 -20.71 0.21 -3.40
C LEU A 103 -20.97 -0.68 -4.62
N GLU A 104 -21.16 -0.06 -5.78
CA GLU A 104 -21.36 -0.78 -7.05
C GLU A 104 -20.08 -1.51 -7.49
N ALA A 105 -18.90 -0.96 -7.23
CA ALA A 105 -17.64 -1.65 -7.49
C ALA A 105 -17.46 -2.89 -6.61
N ILE A 106 -17.84 -2.81 -5.32
CA ILE A 106 -17.78 -3.95 -4.38
C ILE A 106 -18.75 -5.05 -4.81
N ASP A 107 -20.00 -4.71 -5.13
CA ASP A 107 -21.01 -5.68 -5.59
C ASP A 107 -20.54 -6.43 -6.86
N ARG A 108 -20.00 -5.70 -7.84
CA ARG A 108 -19.40 -6.28 -9.06
C ARG A 108 -18.20 -7.18 -8.77
N LEU A 109 -17.32 -6.79 -7.85
CA LEU A 109 -16.18 -7.62 -7.42
C LEU A 109 -16.67 -8.90 -6.72
N ARG A 110 -17.74 -8.83 -5.92
CA ARG A 110 -18.32 -9.98 -5.22
C ARG A 110 -19.13 -10.92 -6.12
N ALA A 111 -19.66 -10.42 -7.22
CA ALA A 111 -20.23 -11.26 -8.26
C ALA A 111 -19.19 -12.14 -8.97
N ASP A 112 -17.89 -11.82 -8.86
CA ASP A 112 -16.80 -12.62 -9.40
C ASP A 112 -16.19 -13.56 -8.34
N PRO A 113 -16.20 -14.89 -8.54
CA PRO A 113 -15.59 -15.85 -7.62
C PRO A 113 -14.10 -15.62 -7.33
N ARG A 114 -13.34 -14.96 -8.24
CA ARG A 114 -11.93 -14.62 -8.05
C ARG A 114 -11.70 -13.72 -6.83
N PHE A 115 -12.64 -12.83 -6.53
CA PHE A 115 -12.55 -11.91 -5.40
C PHE A 115 -13.48 -12.26 -4.24
N GLY A 116 -14.17 -13.41 -4.27
CA GLY A 116 -15.12 -13.81 -3.23
C GLY A 116 -14.51 -13.84 -1.82
N SER A 117 -13.22 -14.15 -1.70
CA SER A 117 -12.47 -14.14 -0.43
C SER A 117 -11.53 -12.94 -0.26
N THR A 118 -11.30 -12.10 -1.28
CA THR A 118 -10.39 -10.96 -1.18
C THR A 118 -10.93 -9.95 -0.16
N PRO A 119 -10.19 -9.60 0.91
CA PRO A 119 -10.61 -8.60 1.87
C PRO A 119 -10.87 -7.24 1.20
N ILE A 120 -12.01 -6.63 1.52
CA ILE A 120 -12.37 -5.27 1.08
C ILE A 120 -12.73 -4.41 2.30
N ILE A 121 -12.01 -3.29 2.47
CA ILE A 121 -12.33 -2.26 3.47
C ILE A 121 -12.95 -1.07 2.76
N ALA A 122 -14.22 -0.78 3.06
CA ALA A 122 -14.91 0.41 2.57
C ALA A 122 -14.44 1.66 3.31
N LEU A 123 -13.92 2.65 2.59
CA LEU A 123 -13.61 3.99 3.08
C LEU A 123 -14.78 4.90 2.70
N THR A 124 -15.31 5.72 3.61
CA THR A 124 -16.52 6.50 3.32
C THR A 124 -16.57 7.81 4.11
N ALA A 125 -16.97 8.93 3.51
CA ALA A 125 -17.31 10.13 4.30
C ALA A 125 -18.77 10.11 4.80
N LEU A 126 -19.55 9.10 4.39
CA LEU A 126 -20.89 8.85 4.91
C LEU A 126 -20.78 8.09 6.26
N ALA A 127 -21.21 8.76 7.32
CA ALA A 127 -21.18 8.23 8.70
C ALA A 127 -22.57 8.24 9.36
N MET A 128 -23.64 8.19 8.55
CA MET A 128 -25.01 8.13 9.07
C MET A 128 -25.39 6.68 9.41
N PRO A 129 -26.37 6.46 10.33
CA PRO A 129 -26.93 5.14 10.55
C PRO A 129 -27.45 4.54 9.22
N GLY A 130 -27.05 3.31 8.91
CA GLY A 130 -27.36 2.64 7.64
C GLY A 130 -26.24 2.66 6.61
N ASP A 131 -25.30 3.61 6.64
CA ASP A 131 -24.19 3.63 5.66
C ASP A 131 -23.20 2.48 5.87
N ARG A 132 -22.97 2.11 7.14
CA ARG A 132 -22.21 0.91 7.51
C ARG A 132 -22.88 -0.33 6.96
N GLU A 133 -24.18 -0.46 7.20
CA GLU A 133 -24.99 -1.62 6.81
C GLU A 133 -24.94 -1.80 5.29
N ARG A 134 -25.14 -0.71 4.52
CA ARG A 134 -25.03 -0.71 3.05
C ARG A 134 -23.67 -1.16 2.53
N CYS A 135 -22.56 -0.79 3.20
CA CYS A 135 -21.22 -1.26 2.82
C CYS A 135 -21.06 -2.77 3.02
N LEU A 136 -21.59 -3.30 4.11
CA LEU A 136 -21.51 -4.73 4.43
C LEU A 136 -22.49 -5.57 3.57
N GLU A 137 -23.66 -5.02 3.25
CA GLU A 137 -24.65 -5.63 2.34
C GLU A 137 -24.12 -5.72 0.90
N ALA A 138 -23.37 -4.71 0.43
CA ALA A 138 -22.62 -4.78 -0.83
C ALA A 138 -21.47 -5.80 -0.78
N GLY A 139 -21.09 -6.29 0.41
CA GLY A 139 -20.09 -7.33 0.61
C GLY A 139 -18.71 -6.84 1.04
N ALA A 140 -18.56 -5.62 1.55
CA ALA A 140 -17.33 -5.22 2.24
C ALA A 140 -17.11 -6.09 3.49
N ASN A 141 -15.87 -6.42 3.81
CA ASN A 141 -15.55 -7.14 5.06
C ASN A 141 -15.52 -6.19 6.26
N GLU A 142 -15.21 -4.92 6.02
CA GLU A 142 -15.05 -3.90 7.04
C GLU A 142 -15.32 -2.51 6.47
N TYR A 143 -15.61 -1.54 7.34
CA TYR A 143 -15.80 -0.14 6.99
C TYR A 143 -14.92 0.79 7.85
N MET A 144 -14.63 1.97 7.31
CA MET A 144 -13.97 3.08 8.00
C MET A 144 -14.51 4.43 7.53
N SER A 145 -15.03 5.22 8.47
CA SER A 145 -15.44 6.60 8.22
C SER A 145 -14.22 7.53 8.06
N LYS A 146 -14.21 8.36 7.00
CA LYS A 146 -13.29 9.49 6.83
C LYS A 146 -13.58 10.55 7.92
N PRO A 147 -12.57 11.22 8.50
CA PRO A 147 -11.13 11.12 8.20
C PRO A 147 -10.51 9.80 8.69
N ILE A 148 -9.71 9.18 7.83
CA ILE A 148 -9.13 7.85 8.09
C ILE A 148 -7.98 7.94 9.10
N SER A 149 -8.10 7.25 10.23
CA SER A 149 -6.97 7.01 11.12
C SER A 149 -6.04 5.97 10.48
N LEU A 150 -4.92 6.43 9.91
CA LEU A 150 -3.92 5.61 9.22
C LEU A 150 -3.43 4.42 10.07
N LYS A 151 -3.22 4.64 11.38
CA LYS A 151 -2.85 3.58 12.33
C LYS A 151 -3.93 2.49 12.42
N MET A 152 -5.21 2.88 12.51
CA MET A 152 -6.34 1.95 12.59
C MET A 152 -6.56 1.21 11.27
N LEU A 153 -6.37 1.90 10.13
CA LEU A 153 -6.42 1.30 8.80
C LEU A 153 -5.38 0.18 8.67
N ARG A 154 -4.13 0.47 9.04
CA ARG A 154 -3.04 -0.52 9.03
C ARG A 154 -3.33 -1.72 9.94
N GLN A 155 -3.88 -1.49 11.14
CA GLN A 155 -4.28 -2.57 12.05
C GLN A 155 -5.39 -3.47 11.47
N LYS A 156 -6.36 -2.89 10.75
CA LYS A 156 -7.40 -3.67 10.04
C LYS A 156 -6.81 -4.46 8.87
N ILE A 157 -5.87 -3.87 8.11
CA ILE A 157 -5.15 -4.55 7.02
C ILE A 157 -4.33 -5.74 7.57
N GLU A 158 -3.53 -5.53 8.62
CA GLU A 158 -2.76 -6.59 9.30
C GLU A 158 -3.69 -7.75 9.72
N GLY A 159 -4.82 -7.43 10.35
CA GLY A 159 -5.81 -8.43 10.77
C GLY A 159 -6.48 -9.24 9.64
N PHE A 160 -6.40 -8.79 8.38
CA PHE A 160 -6.88 -9.54 7.22
C PHE A 160 -5.77 -10.30 6.46
N LEU A 161 -4.51 -9.93 6.64
CA LEU A 161 -3.37 -10.48 5.89
C LEU A 161 -2.47 -11.41 6.71
N GLU A 162 -2.55 -11.37 8.04
CA GLU A 162 -1.78 -12.23 8.96
C GLU A 162 -2.52 -13.53 9.35
N THR A 163 -3.59 -13.91 8.62
CA THR A 163 -4.46 -15.08 8.89
C THR A 163 -4.36 -16.14 7.80
#